data_AF-D8LTM8-F1
#
_entry.id   AF-D8LTM8-F1
#
_cell.length_a   1.000
_cell.length_b   1.000
_cell.length_c   1.000
_cell.angle_alpha   90.00
_cell.angle_beta   90.00
_cell.angle_gamma   90.00
#
_symmetry.space_group_name_H-M   'P 1'
#
loop_
_entity.id
_entity.type
_entity.pdbx_description
1 polymer ?
#
loop_
_entity_poly.entity_id
_entity_poly.type
_entity_poly.pdbx_seq_one_letter_code
_entity_poly.pdbx_strand_id
1 'polypeptide(L)'
;MVQSYEANVQYSAALKLSLLCLGGAAAFMTPPSLVTHPREMRSSSSASRRAAAAVVPRERRFVFNMANDEARESAVAASGAEEAAEKAAKLRAFAAELRLQAEELESKRDSEKQQAAQEAFDSFDTNDDGTVDVKELIAGLEGQLRKDFIKRMTKTMKRKPSPAEVDERISEMPGGSLLPMELAQKLIESYDTNGDGVLQPSEFASKADMRVRLDSLFADRAQEARLEAAAAREREIENRGADKARQEAKARGLALPEDFNDGPPTITDKLLSVLPYTLPLMDSLVFGAHIFQTFPTQLSFLEPLVAILLIYRSLPFSGLILFFGLQWFAAKPEVNKLVRFNLRQAVILDIAMFFPSIFAFIITSVLGEDSAKLAPLATVCNDVIFVTVVACVLYSIASSAIGVLPESLPILGKMNRESTRAKEDDGEKDDGEKSDE
;
A
#
# COMPACT_ATOMS: atom_id res chain seq x y z
N MET A 1 52.69 -52.96 10.80
CA MET A 1 52.52 -52.67 9.35
C MET A 1 51.19 -52.00 9.01
N VAL A 2 50.06 -52.34 9.66
CA VAL A 2 48.75 -51.70 9.38
C VAL A 2 48.67 -50.26 9.93
N GLN A 3 49.10 -50.02 11.18
CA GLN A 3 49.14 -48.66 11.77
C GLN A 3 50.06 -47.67 11.04
N SER A 4 51.16 -48.15 10.45
CA SER A 4 52.08 -47.32 9.66
C SER A 4 51.52 -46.98 8.27
N TYR A 5 50.58 -47.78 7.76
CA TYR A 5 49.93 -47.54 6.46
C TYR A 5 48.75 -46.57 6.62
N GLU A 6 47.96 -46.71 7.69
CA GLU A 6 46.90 -45.75 8.05
C GLU A 6 47.45 -44.35 8.33
N ALA A 7 48.56 -44.24 9.08
CA ALA A 7 49.23 -42.97 9.30
C ALA A 7 49.72 -42.33 7.99
N ASN A 8 50.34 -43.10 7.09
CA ASN A 8 50.82 -42.57 5.80
C ASN A 8 49.70 -42.12 4.85
N VAL A 9 48.53 -42.76 4.88
CA VAL A 9 47.36 -42.32 4.10
C VAL A 9 46.73 -41.06 4.72
N GLN A 10 46.64 -40.99 6.05
CA GLN A 10 46.14 -39.82 6.80
C GLN A 10 46.99 -38.56 6.57
N TYR A 11 48.31 -38.68 6.63
CA TYR A 11 49.22 -37.58 6.29
C TYR A 11 49.12 -37.20 4.81
N SER A 12 48.87 -38.15 3.90
CA SER A 12 48.71 -37.85 2.47
C SER A 12 47.48 -36.98 2.19
N ALA A 13 46.34 -37.24 2.85
CA ALA A 13 45.11 -36.46 2.66
C ALA A 13 45.23 -35.04 3.23
N ALA A 14 45.76 -34.90 4.45
CA ALA A 14 46.01 -33.60 5.07
C ALA A 14 47.06 -32.77 4.31
N LEU A 15 48.12 -33.42 3.82
CA LEU A 15 49.17 -32.79 3.00
C LEU A 15 48.62 -32.33 1.65
N LYS A 16 47.80 -33.14 0.97
CA LYS A 16 47.13 -32.78 -0.30
C LYS A 16 46.20 -31.57 -0.13
N LEU A 17 45.48 -31.48 0.98
CA LEU A 17 44.58 -30.36 1.28
C LEU A 17 45.37 -29.07 1.58
N SER A 18 46.48 -29.16 2.31
CA SER A 18 47.37 -28.03 2.58
C SER A 18 48.09 -27.49 1.33
N LEU A 19 48.51 -28.38 0.41
CA LEU A 19 49.15 -27.97 -0.85
C LEU A 19 48.15 -27.28 -1.79
N LEU A 20 46.85 -27.61 -1.69
CA LEU A 20 45.77 -27.03 -2.49
C LEU A 20 45.42 -25.59 -2.08
N CYS A 21 45.56 -25.26 -0.80
CA CYS A 21 45.17 -23.95 -0.25
C CYS A 21 46.18 -22.83 -0.58
N LEU A 22 47.41 -23.18 -0.96
CA LEU A 22 48.49 -22.22 -1.26
C LEU A 22 48.49 -21.72 -2.73
N GLY A 23 47.73 -22.35 -3.63
CA GLY A 23 47.83 -22.13 -5.09
C GLY A 23 46.89 -21.10 -5.73
N GLY A 24 46.12 -20.32 -4.97
CA GLY A 24 44.96 -19.57 -5.51
C GLY A 24 45.13 -18.07 -5.81
N ALA A 25 46.19 -17.40 -5.38
CA ALA A 25 46.19 -15.92 -5.29
C ALA A 25 47.15 -15.19 -6.24
N ALA A 26 47.56 -15.78 -7.35
CA ALA A 26 48.55 -15.18 -8.27
C ALA A 26 48.09 -15.10 -9.72
N ALA A 27 46.89 -14.57 -9.96
CA ALA A 27 46.52 -14.06 -11.28
C ALA A 27 45.35 -13.10 -11.12
N PHE A 28 45.63 -11.80 -11.02
CA PHE A 28 44.94 -10.68 -11.68
C PHE A 28 45.23 -9.36 -10.95
N MET A 29 45.55 -8.33 -11.76
CA MET A 29 45.45 -6.89 -11.48
C MET A 29 46.61 -6.23 -10.71
N THR A 30 47.57 -5.73 -11.50
CA THR A 30 48.25 -4.46 -11.26
C THR A 30 47.29 -3.28 -11.49
N PRO A 31 47.18 -2.31 -10.57
CA PRO A 31 46.54 -1.02 -10.88
C PRO A 31 47.58 0.10 -11.10
N PRO A 32 47.37 1.03 -12.05
CA PRO A 32 48.06 2.30 -12.04
C PRO A 32 47.36 3.30 -11.08
N SER A 33 48.21 3.94 -10.28
CA SER A 33 48.08 5.19 -9.51
C SER A 33 46.81 6.05 -9.64
N LEU A 34 46.18 6.32 -8.48
CA LEU A 34 45.19 7.37 -8.23
C LEU A 34 45.79 8.78 -8.39
N VAL A 35 45.05 9.68 -9.07
CA VAL A 35 45.17 11.13 -8.92
C VAL A 35 43.86 11.65 -8.36
N THR A 36 43.92 12.21 -7.15
CA THR A 36 42.81 12.91 -6.49
C THR A 36 42.89 14.41 -6.79
N HIS A 37 41.79 15.02 -7.22
CA HIS A 37 41.63 16.48 -7.21
C HIS A 37 40.59 16.91 -6.15
N PRO A 38 40.84 18.01 -5.42
CA PRO A 38 40.00 18.47 -4.32
C PRO A 38 38.77 19.24 -4.80
N ARG A 39 37.74 19.21 -3.95
CA ARG A 39 36.41 19.80 -4.10
C ARG A 39 36.48 21.28 -3.68
N GLU A 40 36.29 22.20 -4.63
CA GLU A 40 36.19 23.63 -4.33
C GLU A 40 34.81 24.02 -3.79
N MET A 41 34.86 24.84 -2.74
CA MET A 41 33.77 25.65 -2.21
C MET A 41 33.34 26.71 -3.22
N ARG A 42 32.04 26.89 -3.40
CA ARG A 42 31.48 28.17 -3.85
C ARG A 42 30.35 28.60 -2.95
N SER A 43 30.61 29.70 -2.26
CA SER A 43 29.65 30.61 -1.66
C SER A 43 28.78 31.24 -2.75
N SER A 44 27.47 31.32 -2.51
CA SER A 44 26.68 32.42 -3.04
C SER A 44 25.62 32.85 -2.03
N SER A 45 25.63 34.15 -1.80
CA SER A 45 24.72 34.95 -1.02
C SER A 45 23.41 35.19 -1.78
N SER A 46 22.28 34.99 -1.10
CA SER A 46 21.06 35.80 -1.27
C SER A 46 20.14 35.49 -0.08
N ALA A 47 20.02 36.40 0.89
CA ALA A 47 19.03 37.47 0.85
C ALA A 47 17.61 36.95 0.57
N SER A 48 16.89 36.55 1.63
CA SER A 48 15.51 36.99 1.82
C SER A 48 15.08 36.74 3.26
N ARG A 49 14.88 37.84 4.00
CA ARG A 49 14.24 37.85 5.31
C ARG A 49 12.73 37.73 5.07
N ARG A 50 12.05 36.81 5.75
CA ARG A 50 10.64 36.97 6.14
C ARG A 50 10.42 36.26 7.46
N ALA A 51 10.61 37.03 8.53
CA ALA A 51 10.16 36.67 9.86
C ALA A 51 8.63 36.81 9.91
N ALA A 52 7.95 35.73 10.32
CA ALA A 52 6.60 35.79 10.83
C ALA A 52 6.63 36.54 12.17
N ALA A 53 5.96 37.70 12.23
CA ALA A 53 5.78 38.45 13.45
C ALA A 53 4.29 38.57 13.73
N ALA A 54 3.88 37.99 14.86
CA ALA A 54 2.58 38.12 15.47
C ALA A 54 2.18 39.59 15.61
N VAL A 55 0.98 39.92 15.13
CA VAL A 55 0.39 41.25 15.29
C VAL A 55 -0.23 41.33 16.68
N VAL A 56 0.52 41.95 17.59
CA VAL A 56 0.01 42.53 18.84
C VAL A 56 -0.26 44.01 18.54
N PRO A 57 -1.44 44.58 18.88
CA PRO A 57 -1.68 45.99 18.64
C PRO A 57 -0.88 46.84 19.63
N ARG A 58 -0.17 47.84 19.10
CA ARG A 58 0.69 48.76 19.83
C ARG A 58 -0.07 50.09 19.99
N GLU A 59 -0.37 50.45 21.22
CA GLU A 59 -0.91 51.76 21.60
C GLU A 59 0.00 52.89 21.10
N ARG A 60 -0.57 53.85 20.38
CA ARG A 60 0.09 55.14 20.10
C ARG A 60 -0.37 56.14 21.16
N ARG A 61 0.52 56.47 22.09
CA ARG A 61 0.49 57.72 22.84
C ARG A 61 0.83 58.87 21.88
N PHE A 62 -0.17 59.65 21.49
CA PHE A 62 0.05 61.01 21.02
C PHE A 62 -0.05 61.94 22.23
N VAL A 63 1.04 62.67 22.49
CA VAL A 63 1.07 63.76 23.46
C VAL A 63 0.54 64.99 22.73
N PHE A 64 -0.70 65.38 23.03
CA PHE A 64 -1.29 66.63 22.58
C PHE A 64 -1.76 67.41 23.82
N ASN A 65 -1.55 68.72 23.81
CA ASN A 65 -1.63 69.63 24.96
C ASN A 65 -2.89 69.44 25.83
N MET A 66 -2.72 68.84 27.02
CA MET A 66 -3.71 68.85 28.10
C MET A 66 -3.79 70.25 28.71
N ALA A 67 -4.90 70.94 28.51
CA ALA A 67 -5.46 71.88 29.49
C ALA A 67 -6.84 72.45 29.11
N ASN A 68 -7.37 72.26 27.89
CA ASN A 68 -8.68 72.83 27.55
C ASN A 68 -9.59 72.02 26.59
N ASP A 69 -9.28 70.77 26.23
CA ASP A 69 -10.14 69.94 25.35
C ASP A 69 -10.87 68.77 26.05
N GLU A 70 -10.48 68.37 27.27
CA GLU A 70 -11.10 67.22 27.96
C GLU A 70 -12.55 67.46 28.40
N ALA A 71 -12.96 68.73 28.54
CA ALA A 71 -14.35 69.11 28.88
C ALA A 71 -15.28 69.17 27.65
N ARG A 72 -14.73 69.23 26.43
CA ARG A 72 -15.53 69.27 25.18
C ARG A 72 -15.62 67.91 24.49
N GLU A 73 -14.59 67.07 24.54
CA GLU A 73 -14.68 65.69 24.04
C GLU A 73 -15.53 64.79 24.95
N SER A 74 -15.49 64.96 26.28
CA SER A 74 -16.33 64.17 27.19
C SER A 74 -17.83 64.48 27.06
N ALA A 75 -18.20 65.71 26.71
CA ALA A 75 -19.60 66.09 26.49
C ALA A 75 -20.15 65.62 25.12
N VAL A 76 -19.34 65.66 24.05
CA VAL A 76 -19.74 65.18 22.70
C VAL A 76 -19.65 63.65 22.59
N ALA A 77 -18.69 63.01 23.29
CA ALA A 77 -18.62 61.55 23.39
C ALA A 77 -19.71 60.99 24.32
N ALA A 78 -20.10 61.69 25.39
CA ALA A 78 -21.25 61.32 26.21
C ALA A 78 -22.57 61.48 25.45
N SER A 79 -22.77 62.58 24.70
CA SER A 79 -23.98 62.76 23.88
C SER A 79 -24.04 61.77 22.70
N GLY A 80 -22.91 61.46 22.06
CA GLY A 80 -22.82 60.46 21.00
C GLY A 80 -22.98 59.02 21.51
N ALA A 81 -22.49 58.71 22.70
CA ALA A 81 -22.71 57.43 23.36
C ALA A 81 -24.15 57.26 23.83
N GLU A 82 -24.80 58.33 24.29
CA GLU A 82 -26.22 58.35 24.64
C GLU A 82 -27.10 58.18 23.39
N GLU A 83 -26.79 58.87 22.29
CA GLU A 83 -27.50 58.71 21.01
C GLU A 83 -27.27 57.32 20.38
N ALA A 84 -26.05 56.76 20.51
CA ALA A 84 -25.75 55.39 20.09
C ALA A 84 -26.43 54.34 20.97
N ALA A 85 -26.52 54.57 22.29
CA ALA A 85 -27.26 53.73 23.22
C ALA A 85 -28.76 53.76 22.92
N GLU A 86 -29.31 54.93 22.58
CA GLU A 86 -30.71 55.11 22.18
C GLU A 86 -31.00 54.41 20.84
N LYS A 87 -30.13 54.54 19.83
CA LYS A 87 -30.24 53.80 18.56
C LYS A 87 -30.10 52.29 18.76
N ALA A 88 -29.19 51.84 19.61
CA ALA A 88 -29.05 50.43 19.95
C ALA A 88 -30.26 49.89 20.73
N ALA A 89 -30.87 50.69 21.59
CA ALA A 89 -32.12 50.35 22.27
C ALA A 89 -33.28 50.23 21.27
N LYS A 90 -33.42 51.17 20.34
CA LYS A 90 -34.42 51.12 19.25
C LYS A 90 -34.23 49.90 18.34
N LEU A 91 -32.99 49.57 17.96
CA LEU A 91 -32.68 48.39 17.16
C LEU A 91 -32.98 47.07 17.89
N ARG A 92 -32.71 46.99 19.20
CA ARG A 92 -33.07 45.82 20.01
C ARG A 92 -34.58 45.67 20.15
N ALA A 93 -35.31 46.77 20.31
CA ALA A 93 -36.78 46.77 20.33
C ALA A 93 -37.36 46.30 19.00
N PHE A 94 -36.84 46.81 17.88
CA PHE A 94 -37.25 46.38 16.53
C PHE A 94 -36.90 44.91 16.25
N ALA A 95 -35.71 44.45 16.67
CA ALA A 95 -35.34 43.03 16.55
C ALA A 95 -36.23 42.11 17.42
N ALA A 96 -36.69 42.58 18.59
CA ALA A 96 -37.65 41.85 19.41
C ALA A 96 -39.03 41.79 18.74
N GLU A 97 -39.49 42.89 18.13
CA GLU A 97 -40.73 42.93 17.35
C GLU A 97 -40.69 41.97 16.15
N LEU A 98 -39.59 41.95 15.39
CA LEU A 98 -39.43 41.01 14.27
C LEU A 98 -39.39 39.55 14.71
N ARG A 99 -38.84 39.24 15.90
CA ARG A 99 -38.88 37.88 16.47
C ARG A 99 -40.30 37.46 16.82
N LEU A 100 -41.08 38.35 17.43
CA LEU A 100 -42.49 38.09 17.74
C LEU A 100 -43.32 37.89 16.46
N GLN A 101 -43.09 38.71 15.44
CA GLN A 101 -43.73 38.52 14.13
C GLN A 101 -43.32 37.21 13.46
N ALA A 102 -42.05 36.81 13.57
CA ALA A 102 -41.57 35.53 13.05
C ALA A 102 -42.21 34.34 13.78
N GLU A 103 -42.31 34.38 15.11
CA GLU A 103 -42.99 33.34 15.91
C GLU A 103 -44.49 33.23 15.56
N GLU A 104 -45.18 34.37 15.38
CA GLU A 104 -46.59 34.37 14.97
C GLU A 104 -46.78 33.80 13.55
N LEU A 105 -45.90 34.15 12.62
CA LEU A 105 -45.94 33.61 11.26
C LEU A 105 -45.57 32.13 11.22
N GLU A 106 -44.60 31.69 12.03
CA GLU A 106 -44.22 30.28 12.15
C GLU A 106 -45.35 29.44 12.71
N SER A 107 -45.99 29.87 13.80
CA SER A 107 -47.14 29.15 14.37
C SER A 107 -48.33 29.07 13.40
N LYS A 108 -48.63 30.16 12.68
CA LYS A 108 -49.62 30.15 11.60
C LYS A 108 -49.26 29.15 10.50
N ARG A 109 -48.03 29.23 9.97
CA ARG A 109 -47.54 28.32 8.93
C ARG A 109 -47.58 26.85 9.39
N ASP A 110 -47.21 26.58 10.63
CA ASP A 110 -47.18 25.22 11.16
C ASP A 110 -48.61 24.66 11.32
N SER A 111 -49.56 25.49 11.73
CA SER A 111 -50.99 25.11 11.74
C SER A 111 -51.54 24.86 10.33
N GLU A 112 -51.18 25.70 9.34
CA GLU A 112 -51.57 25.52 7.93
C GLU A 112 -50.96 24.24 7.35
N LYS A 113 -49.71 23.93 7.69
CA LYS A 113 -49.05 22.68 7.28
C LYS A 113 -49.71 21.46 7.88
N GLN A 114 -50.09 21.50 9.16
CA GLN A 114 -50.81 20.41 9.82
C GLN A 114 -52.19 20.19 9.21
N GLN A 115 -52.92 21.27 8.91
CA GLN A 115 -54.20 21.17 8.20
C GLN A 115 -54.01 20.56 6.81
N ALA A 116 -53.04 21.05 6.04
CA ALA A 116 -52.73 20.51 4.72
C ALA A 116 -52.23 19.06 4.76
N ALA A 117 -51.55 18.65 5.84
CA ALA A 117 -51.14 17.26 6.06
C ALA A 117 -52.35 16.37 6.36
N GLN A 118 -53.28 16.81 7.21
CA GLN A 118 -54.52 16.08 7.50
C GLN A 118 -55.39 15.94 6.25
N GLU A 119 -55.62 17.02 5.50
CA GLU A 119 -56.37 16.98 4.24
C GLU A 119 -55.69 16.06 3.20
N ALA A 120 -54.36 16.01 3.21
CA ALA A 120 -53.61 15.14 2.34
C ALA A 120 -53.75 13.67 2.77
N PHE A 121 -53.66 13.39 4.07
CA PHE A 121 -53.85 12.07 4.67
C PHE A 121 -55.22 11.50 4.30
N ASP A 122 -56.29 12.27 4.57
CA ASP A 122 -57.68 11.88 4.28
C ASP A 122 -57.91 11.61 2.77
N SER A 123 -57.09 12.19 1.90
CA SER A 123 -57.18 11.98 0.44
C SER A 123 -56.37 10.79 -0.08
N PHE A 124 -55.49 10.23 0.75
CA PHE A 124 -54.59 9.12 0.42
C PHE A 124 -55.11 7.81 1.02
N ASP A 125 -55.64 7.87 2.23
CA ASP A 125 -56.37 6.77 2.88
C ASP A 125 -57.65 6.46 2.07
N THR A 126 -57.57 5.43 1.21
CA THR A 126 -58.66 5.09 0.28
C THR A 126 -59.60 4.03 0.85
N ASN A 127 -59.13 3.28 1.85
CA ASN A 127 -59.87 2.20 2.50
C ASN A 127 -60.44 2.63 3.87
N ASP A 128 -60.21 3.89 4.28
CA ASP A 128 -60.61 4.51 5.55
C ASP A 128 -60.12 3.70 6.78
N ASP A 129 -58.95 3.06 6.67
CA ASP A 129 -58.38 2.23 7.74
C ASP A 129 -57.56 3.04 8.77
N GLY A 130 -57.35 4.33 8.51
CA GLY A 130 -56.64 5.24 9.41
C GLY A 130 -55.12 5.13 9.31
N THR A 131 -54.60 4.48 8.27
CA THR A 131 -53.17 4.41 7.92
C THR A 131 -52.97 4.63 6.41
N VAL A 132 -51.78 5.05 5.99
CA VAL A 132 -51.43 5.11 4.56
C VAL A 132 -50.33 4.11 4.25
N ASP A 133 -50.66 3.13 3.42
CA ASP A 133 -49.71 2.10 2.97
C ASP A 133 -48.89 2.55 1.73
N VAL A 134 -47.91 1.73 1.33
CA VAL A 134 -47.04 2.03 0.18
C VAL A 134 -47.84 2.17 -1.14
N LYS A 135 -48.94 1.42 -1.31
CA LYS A 135 -49.73 1.43 -2.54
C LYS A 135 -50.63 2.64 -2.63
N GLU A 136 -51.26 3.03 -1.53
CA GLU A 136 -52.06 4.23 -1.36
C GLU A 136 -51.20 5.48 -1.56
N LEU A 137 -49.98 5.48 -1.01
CA LEU A 137 -49.02 6.55 -1.22
C LEU A 137 -48.63 6.70 -2.69
N ILE A 138 -48.34 5.59 -3.37
CA ILE A 138 -48.05 5.59 -4.82
C ILE A 138 -49.25 6.15 -5.58
N ALA A 139 -50.46 5.64 -5.34
CA ALA A 139 -51.66 6.06 -6.05
C ALA A 139 -51.96 7.56 -5.85
N GLY A 140 -51.80 8.07 -4.63
CA GLY A 140 -52.05 9.48 -4.29
C GLY A 140 -51.04 10.45 -4.92
N LEU A 141 -49.78 10.04 -5.11
CA LEU A 141 -48.73 10.87 -5.73
C LEU A 141 -48.64 10.71 -7.26
N GLU A 142 -48.99 9.54 -7.79
CA GLU A 142 -48.84 9.20 -9.20
C GLU A 142 -49.65 10.12 -10.12
N GLY A 143 -50.87 10.51 -9.71
CA GLY A 143 -51.72 11.39 -10.49
C GLY A 143 -51.09 12.75 -10.80
N GLN A 144 -50.32 13.30 -9.87
CA GLN A 144 -49.63 14.58 -10.07
C GLN A 144 -48.30 14.38 -10.81
N LEU A 145 -47.54 13.34 -10.47
CA LEU A 145 -46.30 13.00 -11.16
C LEU A 145 -46.52 12.72 -12.64
N ARG A 146 -47.62 12.06 -12.99
CA ARG A 146 -48.01 11.82 -14.39
C ARG A 146 -48.30 13.12 -15.13
N LYS A 147 -48.96 14.10 -14.49
CA LYS A 147 -49.17 15.44 -15.10
C LYS A 147 -47.85 16.14 -15.36
N ASP A 148 -46.93 16.12 -14.41
CA ASP A 148 -45.61 16.76 -14.57
C ASP A 148 -44.74 16.04 -15.60
N PHE A 149 -44.85 14.72 -15.67
CA PHE A 149 -44.23 13.92 -16.70
C PHE A 149 -44.76 14.27 -18.09
N ILE A 150 -46.09 14.33 -18.26
CA ILE A 150 -46.74 14.77 -19.51
C ILE A 150 -46.30 16.19 -19.89
N LYS A 151 -46.21 17.10 -18.93
CA LYS A 151 -45.74 18.49 -19.17
C LYS A 151 -44.30 18.51 -19.67
N ARG A 152 -43.42 17.73 -19.05
CA ARG A 152 -42.01 17.56 -19.49
C ARG A 152 -41.94 16.95 -20.88
N MET A 153 -42.68 15.89 -21.16
CA MET A 153 -42.75 15.26 -22.49
C MET A 153 -43.28 16.22 -23.56
N THR A 154 -44.34 16.98 -23.26
CA THR A 154 -44.91 17.96 -24.19
C THR A 154 -43.89 19.04 -24.54
N LYS A 155 -43.08 19.47 -23.58
CA LYS A 155 -41.98 20.42 -23.80
C LYS A 155 -40.89 19.83 -24.70
N THR A 156 -40.47 18.59 -24.46
CA THR A 156 -39.42 17.92 -25.23
C THR A 156 -39.87 17.60 -26.66
N MET A 157 -41.09 17.09 -26.82
CA MET A 157 -41.62 16.67 -28.13
C MET A 157 -42.29 17.79 -28.92
N LYS A 158 -42.51 18.97 -28.30
CA LYS A 158 -43.25 20.12 -28.89
C LYS A 158 -44.66 19.79 -29.39
N ARG A 159 -45.24 18.66 -28.93
CA ARG A 159 -46.60 18.19 -29.22
C ARG A 159 -47.17 17.50 -27.99
N LYS A 160 -48.51 17.41 -27.89
CA LYS A 160 -49.16 16.69 -26.79
C LYS A 160 -49.01 15.17 -27.00
N PRO A 161 -48.49 14.41 -26.03
CA PRO A 161 -48.36 12.95 -26.14
C PRO A 161 -49.74 12.27 -26.02
N SER A 162 -49.90 11.13 -26.69
CA SER A 162 -51.06 10.27 -26.50
C SER A 162 -50.98 9.48 -25.18
N PRO A 163 -52.09 9.05 -24.56
CA PRO A 163 -52.05 8.26 -23.33
C PRO A 163 -51.20 6.99 -23.44
N ALA A 164 -51.26 6.29 -24.58
CA ALA A 164 -50.46 5.08 -24.82
C ALA A 164 -48.95 5.37 -24.92
N GLU A 165 -48.55 6.48 -25.57
CA GLU A 165 -47.14 6.90 -25.64
C GLU A 165 -46.58 7.25 -24.26
N VAL A 166 -47.41 7.80 -23.36
CA VAL A 166 -47.00 8.13 -21.99
C VAL A 166 -46.71 6.86 -21.22
N ASP A 167 -47.61 5.87 -21.30
CA ASP A 167 -47.49 4.63 -20.54
C ASP A 167 -46.34 3.75 -21.07
N GLU A 168 -46.15 3.70 -22.39
CA GLU A 168 -44.98 3.06 -23.01
C GLU A 168 -43.67 3.69 -22.50
N ARG A 169 -43.60 5.03 -22.48
CA ARG A 169 -42.42 5.74 -22.00
C ARG A 169 -42.14 5.53 -20.51
N ILE A 170 -43.18 5.37 -19.69
CA ILE A 170 -43.05 5.05 -18.26
C ILE A 170 -42.48 3.63 -18.11
N SER A 171 -42.93 2.68 -18.93
CA SER A 171 -42.43 1.31 -18.90
C SER A 171 -40.96 1.17 -19.33
N GLU A 172 -40.47 2.05 -20.22
CA GLU A 172 -39.07 2.09 -20.66
C GLU A 172 -38.09 2.64 -19.60
N MET A 173 -38.59 3.28 -18.53
CA MET A 173 -37.73 3.84 -17.49
C MET A 173 -37.10 2.75 -16.62
N PRO A 174 -35.90 2.98 -16.05
CA PRO A 174 -35.36 2.08 -15.02
C PRO A 174 -36.33 2.04 -13.82
N GLY A 175 -36.95 0.87 -13.60
CA GLY A 175 -37.99 0.66 -12.58
C GLY A 175 -39.44 0.67 -13.10
N GLY A 176 -39.67 0.89 -14.40
CA GLY A 176 -40.95 0.67 -15.10
C GLY A 176 -42.16 1.44 -14.57
N SER A 177 -41.94 2.44 -13.71
CA SER A 177 -42.97 3.18 -12.99
C SER A 177 -42.48 4.59 -12.73
N LEU A 178 -43.42 5.54 -12.59
CA LEU A 178 -43.09 6.92 -12.22
C LEU A 178 -42.58 7.01 -10.77
N LEU A 179 -43.01 6.08 -9.93
CA LEU A 179 -42.60 5.90 -8.54
C LEU A 179 -42.27 4.42 -8.31
N PRO A 180 -40.99 4.01 -8.41
CA PRO A 180 -40.58 2.66 -8.04
C PRO A 180 -40.93 2.36 -6.58
N MET A 181 -41.38 1.14 -6.31
CA MET A 181 -41.80 0.68 -4.97
C MET A 181 -40.72 0.94 -3.91
N GLU A 182 -39.44 0.70 -4.22
CA GLU A 182 -38.31 0.97 -3.33
C GLU A 182 -38.23 2.43 -2.88
N LEU A 183 -38.58 3.35 -3.78
CA LEU A 183 -38.45 4.78 -3.55
C LEU A 183 -39.65 5.31 -2.76
N ALA A 184 -40.84 4.76 -2.99
CA ALA A 184 -42.01 4.97 -2.15
C ALA A 184 -41.79 4.43 -0.73
N GLN A 185 -41.13 3.27 -0.59
CA GLN A 185 -40.78 2.69 0.71
C GLN A 185 -39.75 3.56 1.45
N LYS A 186 -38.69 4.02 0.78
CA LYS A 186 -37.74 5.00 1.35
C LYS A 186 -38.41 6.32 1.74
N LEU A 187 -39.46 6.72 1.03
CA LEU A 187 -40.23 7.92 1.37
C LEU A 187 -41.02 7.71 2.67
N ILE A 188 -41.69 6.57 2.84
CA ILE A 188 -42.38 6.19 4.08
C ILE A 188 -41.41 6.13 5.25
N GLU A 189 -40.29 5.43 5.07
CA GLU A 189 -39.22 5.31 6.08
C GLU A 189 -38.66 6.67 6.53
N SER A 190 -38.74 7.71 5.68
CA SER A 190 -38.28 9.06 6.06
C SER A 190 -39.21 9.81 7.02
N TYR A 191 -40.45 9.34 7.18
CA TYR A 191 -41.47 9.94 8.03
C TYR A 191 -42.01 8.99 9.11
N ASP A 192 -41.91 7.68 8.89
CA ASP A 192 -42.26 6.62 9.84
C ASP A 192 -41.33 6.68 11.07
N THR A 193 -41.86 7.17 12.18
CA THR A 193 -41.11 7.37 13.42
C THR A 193 -41.14 6.12 14.30
N ASN A 194 -42.16 5.28 14.13
CA ASN A 194 -42.42 4.13 14.96
C ASN A 194 -41.95 2.79 14.35
N GLY A 195 -41.66 2.79 13.04
CA GLY A 195 -41.09 1.67 12.28
C GLY A 195 -42.10 0.60 11.88
N ASP A 196 -43.40 0.91 11.86
CA ASP A 196 -44.46 -0.02 11.45
C ASP A 196 -44.60 -0.16 9.93
N GLY A 197 -43.88 0.65 9.15
CA GLY A 197 -43.85 0.60 7.69
C GLY A 197 -45.08 1.22 7.03
N VAL A 198 -45.93 1.91 7.79
CA VAL A 198 -47.07 2.68 7.30
C VAL A 198 -46.97 4.12 7.82
N LEU A 199 -47.76 5.04 7.26
CA LEU A 199 -47.81 6.41 7.77
C LEU A 199 -49.08 6.63 8.58
N GLN A 200 -48.92 7.02 9.85
CA GLN A 200 -50.02 7.46 10.71
C GLN A 200 -50.30 8.96 10.52
N PRO A 201 -51.48 9.47 10.93
CA PRO A 201 -51.81 10.90 10.77
C PRO A 201 -50.80 11.86 11.41
N SER A 202 -50.16 11.46 12.52
CA SER A 202 -49.12 12.24 13.19
C SER A 202 -47.77 12.23 12.47
N GLU A 203 -47.54 11.26 11.59
CA GLU A 203 -46.31 11.06 10.83
C GLU A 203 -46.46 11.56 9.39
N PHE A 204 -47.69 11.80 8.94
CA PHE A 204 -47.97 12.20 7.57
C PHE A 204 -47.56 13.65 7.29
N ALA A 205 -46.79 13.86 6.23
CA ALA A 205 -46.37 15.18 5.78
C ALA A 205 -47.31 15.76 4.73
N SER A 206 -47.23 17.07 4.49
CA SER A 206 -47.99 17.70 3.41
C SER A 206 -47.56 17.18 2.03
N LYS A 207 -48.46 17.23 1.03
CA LYS A 207 -48.12 16.84 -0.37
C LYS A 207 -46.92 17.62 -0.94
N ALA A 208 -46.75 18.87 -0.51
CA ALA A 208 -45.65 19.71 -0.93
C ALA A 208 -44.31 19.23 -0.34
N ASP A 209 -44.29 18.91 0.94
CA ASP A 209 -43.08 18.44 1.64
C ASP A 209 -42.66 17.04 1.16
N MET A 210 -43.62 16.12 1.01
CA MET A 210 -43.37 14.80 0.43
C MET A 210 -42.78 14.89 -0.98
N ARG A 211 -43.20 15.87 -1.76
CA ARG A 211 -42.69 16.08 -3.11
C ARG A 211 -41.25 16.58 -3.13
N VAL A 212 -40.92 17.55 -2.27
CA VAL A 212 -39.54 18.03 -2.12
C VAL A 212 -38.65 16.87 -1.68
N ARG A 213 -39.12 16.05 -0.75
CA ARG A 213 -38.40 14.87 -0.28
C ARG A 213 -38.21 13.84 -1.40
N LEU A 214 -39.27 13.55 -2.16
CA LEU A 214 -39.22 12.65 -3.30
C LEU A 214 -38.23 13.11 -4.38
N ASP A 215 -38.23 14.39 -4.75
CA ASP A 215 -37.28 14.96 -5.71
C ASP A 215 -35.82 14.83 -5.21
N SER A 216 -35.59 14.97 -3.90
CA SER A 216 -34.27 14.72 -3.29
C SER A 216 -33.84 13.26 -3.42
N LEU A 217 -34.73 12.30 -3.16
CA LEU A 217 -34.43 10.87 -3.30
C LEU A 217 -34.11 10.47 -4.74
N PHE A 218 -34.81 11.08 -5.72
CA PHE A 218 -34.47 10.89 -7.14
C PHE A 218 -33.11 11.48 -7.49
N ALA A 219 -32.75 12.63 -6.94
CA ALA A 219 -31.44 13.26 -7.15
C ALA A 219 -30.32 12.41 -6.54
N ASP A 220 -30.51 11.92 -5.32
CA ASP A 220 -29.56 11.06 -4.60
C ASP A 220 -29.31 9.75 -5.36
N ARG A 221 -30.38 9.05 -5.78
CA ARG A 221 -30.26 7.83 -6.60
C ARG A 221 -29.55 8.09 -7.93
N ALA A 222 -29.83 9.22 -8.58
CA ALA A 222 -29.16 9.59 -9.82
C ALA A 222 -27.67 9.89 -9.60
N GLN A 223 -27.31 10.44 -8.43
CA GLN A 223 -25.93 10.67 -8.04
C GLN A 223 -25.21 9.35 -7.71
N GLU A 224 -25.82 8.46 -6.93
CA GLU A 224 -25.31 7.12 -6.64
C GLU A 224 -25.03 6.34 -7.93
N ALA A 225 -25.99 6.27 -8.85
CA ALA A 225 -25.81 5.59 -10.13
C ALA A 225 -24.68 6.20 -10.99
N ARG A 226 -24.44 7.51 -10.90
CA ARG A 226 -23.31 8.17 -11.58
C ARG A 226 -21.98 7.80 -10.96
N LEU A 227 -21.91 7.72 -9.63
CA LEU A 227 -20.71 7.31 -8.90
C LEU A 227 -20.37 5.85 -9.19
N GLU A 228 -21.37 4.97 -9.17
CA GLU A 228 -21.21 3.55 -9.54
C GLU A 228 -20.75 3.40 -10.99
N ALA A 229 -21.34 4.14 -11.93
CA ALA A 229 -20.93 4.13 -13.33
C ALA A 229 -19.52 4.68 -13.54
N ALA A 230 -19.11 5.70 -12.77
CA ALA A 230 -17.75 6.22 -12.80
C ALA A 230 -16.74 5.20 -12.27
N ALA A 231 -17.03 4.58 -11.12
CA ALA A 231 -16.21 3.53 -10.53
C ALA A 231 -16.10 2.29 -11.43
N ALA A 232 -17.19 1.90 -12.11
CA ALA A 232 -17.18 0.80 -13.07
C ALA A 232 -16.29 1.10 -14.29
N ARG A 233 -16.32 2.35 -14.80
CA ARG A 233 -15.44 2.78 -15.89
C ARG A 233 -13.99 2.82 -15.48
N GLU A 234 -13.70 3.27 -14.26
CA GLU A 234 -12.34 3.28 -13.71
C GLU A 234 -11.78 1.86 -13.64
N ARG A 235 -12.54 0.90 -13.08
CA ARG A 235 -12.17 -0.53 -13.08
C ARG A 235 -11.98 -1.10 -14.47
N GLU A 236 -12.78 -0.70 -15.46
CA GLU A 236 -12.59 -1.15 -16.85
C GLU A 236 -11.28 -0.61 -17.46
N ILE A 237 -10.95 0.65 -17.20
CA ILE A 237 -9.71 1.27 -17.66
C ILE A 237 -8.50 0.59 -17.01
N GLU A 238 -8.56 0.36 -15.70
CA GLU A 238 -7.54 -0.35 -14.91
C GLU A 238 -7.33 -1.77 -15.46
N ASN A 239 -8.40 -2.56 -15.59
CA ASN A 239 -8.33 -3.90 -16.17
C ASN A 239 -7.76 -3.91 -17.59
N ARG A 240 -8.17 -2.96 -18.44
CA ARG A 240 -7.62 -2.80 -19.80
C ARG A 240 -6.14 -2.41 -19.77
N GLY A 241 -5.72 -1.60 -18.80
CA GLY A 241 -4.32 -1.24 -18.56
C GLY A 241 -3.50 -2.47 -18.18
N ALA A 242 -3.98 -3.23 -17.20
CA ALA A 242 -3.37 -4.47 -16.75
C ALA A 242 -3.27 -5.52 -17.88
N ASP A 243 -4.31 -5.68 -18.70
CA ASP A 243 -4.29 -6.59 -19.85
C ASP A 243 -3.26 -6.19 -20.91
N LYS A 244 -3.12 -4.89 -21.19
CA LYS A 244 -2.07 -4.40 -22.10
C LYS A 244 -0.69 -4.64 -21.51
N ALA A 245 -0.47 -4.34 -20.24
CA ALA A 245 0.80 -4.60 -19.57
C ALA A 245 1.17 -6.09 -19.61
N ARG A 246 0.20 -6.98 -19.36
CA ARG A 246 0.37 -8.44 -19.49
C ARG A 246 0.75 -8.85 -20.91
N GLN A 247 0.08 -8.30 -21.92
CA GLN A 247 0.41 -8.58 -23.33
C GLN A 247 1.82 -8.11 -23.70
N GLU A 248 2.22 -6.92 -23.24
CA GLU A 248 3.56 -6.38 -23.46
C GLU A 248 4.64 -7.23 -22.78
N ALA A 249 4.40 -7.69 -21.54
CA ALA A 249 5.30 -8.58 -20.83
C ALA A 249 5.48 -9.91 -21.58
N LYS A 250 4.37 -10.53 -22.04
CA LYS A 250 4.42 -11.74 -22.89
C LYS A 250 5.19 -11.48 -24.19
N ALA A 251 4.96 -10.35 -24.86
CA ALA A 251 5.64 -9.99 -26.10
C ALA A 251 7.16 -9.78 -25.91
N ARG A 252 7.58 -9.32 -24.73
CA ARG A 252 8.99 -9.21 -24.34
C ARG A 252 9.59 -10.51 -23.80
N GLY A 253 8.81 -11.59 -23.71
CA GLY A 253 9.26 -12.85 -23.13
C GLY A 253 9.50 -12.79 -21.62
N LEU A 254 8.90 -11.83 -20.92
CA LEU A 254 8.89 -11.79 -19.47
C LEU A 254 7.85 -12.78 -18.95
N ALA A 255 8.20 -13.49 -17.88
CA ALA A 255 7.28 -14.39 -17.20
C ALA A 255 6.17 -13.58 -16.49
N LEU A 256 4.93 -14.02 -16.63
CA LEU A 256 3.80 -13.48 -15.88
C LEU A 256 3.67 -14.14 -14.50
N PRO A 257 2.97 -13.53 -13.54
CA PRO A 257 2.73 -14.14 -12.22
C PRO A 257 2.16 -15.57 -12.29
N GLU A 258 1.31 -15.84 -13.29
CA GLU A 258 0.71 -17.16 -13.55
C GLU A 258 1.73 -18.23 -13.97
N ASP A 259 2.90 -17.83 -14.49
CA ASP A 259 3.93 -18.77 -14.95
C ASP A 259 4.79 -19.30 -13.78
N PHE A 260 4.73 -18.66 -12.60
CA PHE A 260 5.61 -18.97 -11.47
C PHE A 260 5.10 -20.20 -10.70
N ASN A 261 5.95 -21.21 -10.57
CA ASN A 261 5.67 -22.40 -9.77
C ASN A 261 5.84 -22.11 -8.27
N ASP A 262 4.81 -21.50 -7.69
CA ASP A 262 4.74 -21.14 -6.27
C ASP A 262 3.88 -22.11 -5.44
N GLY A 263 3.52 -23.26 -6.03
CA GLY A 263 2.81 -24.33 -5.34
C GLY A 263 3.64 -25.00 -4.23
N PRO A 264 3.00 -25.85 -3.40
CA PRO A 264 3.69 -26.57 -2.33
C PRO A 264 4.80 -27.46 -2.90
N PRO A 265 5.99 -27.49 -2.27
CA PRO A 265 7.15 -28.17 -2.82
C PRO A 265 6.98 -29.70 -2.81
N THR A 266 7.28 -30.35 -3.93
CA THR A 266 7.35 -31.81 -4.02
C THR A 266 8.60 -32.37 -3.34
N ILE A 267 8.67 -33.69 -3.15
CA ILE A 267 9.89 -34.33 -2.61
C ILE A 267 11.10 -34.05 -3.51
N THR A 268 10.91 -34.05 -4.83
CA THR A 268 11.96 -33.70 -5.79
C THR A 268 12.42 -32.25 -5.63
N ASP A 269 11.49 -31.32 -5.44
CA ASP A 269 11.84 -29.91 -5.19
C ASP A 269 12.63 -29.76 -3.90
N LYS A 270 12.24 -30.46 -2.83
CA LYS A 270 12.99 -30.45 -1.56
C LYS A 270 14.42 -30.94 -1.75
N LEU A 271 14.61 -32.05 -2.48
CA LEU A 271 15.95 -32.59 -2.79
C LEU A 271 16.77 -31.64 -3.68
N LEU A 272 16.18 -31.14 -4.76
CA LEU A 272 16.83 -30.21 -5.68
C LEU A 272 17.18 -28.88 -5.01
N SER A 273 16.38 -28.44 -4.04
CA SER A 273 16.60 -27.18 -3.33
C SER A 273 17.81 -27.21 -2.41
N VAL A 274 18.33 -28.39 -2.06
CA VAL A 274 19.52 -28.54 -1.22
C VAL A 274 20.82 -28.52 -2.03
N LEU A 275 20.79 -29.02 -3.26
CA LEU A 275 21.96 -29.14 -4.13
C LEU A 275 22.79 -27.85 -4.30
N PRO A 276 22.20 -26.64 -4.40
CA PRO A 276 22.96 -25.42 -4.62
C PRO A 276 23.98 -25.13 -3.51
N TYR A 277 23.70 -25.56 -2.27
CA TYR A 277 24.59 -25.34 -1.13
C TYR A 277 25.89 -26.15 -1.17
N THR A 278 25.99 -27.11 -2.09
CA THR A 278 27.27 -27.80 -2.34
C THR A 278 28.37 -26.81 -2.76
N LEU A 279 28.02 -25.75 -3.50
CA LEU A 279 28.95 -24.73 -3.96
C LEU A 279 29.60 -23.94 -2.81
N PRO A 280 28.85 -23.18 -1.98
CA PRO A 280 29.46 -22.44 -0.87
C PRO A 280 30.13 -23.37 0.14
N LEU A 281 29.65 -24.61 0.30
CA LEU A 281 30.33 -25.60 1.12
C LEU A 281 31.73 -25.94 0.56
N MET A 282 31.86 -26.10 -0.76
CA MET A 282 33.15 -26.42 -1.40
C MET A 282 34.14 -25.27 -1.26
N ASP A 283 33.67 -24.06 -1.54
CA ASP A 283 34.49 -22.87 -1.46
C ASP A 283 34.92 -22.57 -0.02
N SER A 284 34.11 -22.97 0.98
CA SER A 284 34.46 -22.80 2.39
C SER A 284 35.55 -23.74 2.90
N LEU A 285 35.85 -24.85 2.20
CA LEU A 285 36.81 -25.87 2.67
C LEU A 285 38.22 -25.31 2.90
N VAL A 286 38.60 -24.26 2.16
CA VAL A 286 39.89 -23.57 2.34
C VAL A 286 40.02 -22.96 3.73
N PHE A 287 38.92 -22.48 4.31
CA PHE A 287 38.92 -21.93 5.67
C PHE A 287 38.94 -23.02 6.75
N GLY A 288 38.45 -24.22 6.45
CA GLY A 288 38.40 -25.34 7.41
C GLY A 288 39.73 -26.08 7.61
N ALA A 289 40.81 -25.68 6.93
CA ALA A 289 42.06 -26.44 6.86
C ALA A 289 42.62 -26.86 8.24
N HIS A 290 42.57 -25.97 9.23
CA HIS A 290 43.06 -26.25 10.59
C HIS A 290 42.19 -27.29 11.31
N ILE A 291 40.86 -27.22 11.20
CA ILE A 291 39.93 -28.22 11.74
C ILE A 291 40.21 -29.61 11.12
N PHE A 292 40.38 -29.68 9.80
CA PHE A 292 40.68 -30.95 9.11
C PHE A 292 42.01 -31.57 9.54
N GLN A 293 43.04 -30.75 9.79
CA GLN A 293 44.33 -31.21 10.29
C GLN A 293 44.27 -31.65 11.75
N THR A 294 43.45 -30.97 12.56
CA THR A 294 43.31 -31.25 13.99
C THR A 294 42.49 -32.53 14.23
N PHE A 295 41.48 -32.78 13.40
CA PHE A 295 40.53 -33.89 13.57
C PHE A 295 40.39 -34.79 12.32
N PRO A 296 41.48 -35.42 11.82
CA PRO A 296 41.47 -36.14 10.55
C PRO A 296 40.61 -37.42 10.57
N THR A 297 40.59 -38.14 11.69
CA THR A 297 39.82 -39.39 11.82
C THR A 297 38.32 -39.14 12.00
N GLN A 298 37.96 -38.08 12.71
CA GLN A 298 36.57 -37.71 12.94
C GLN A 298 35.91 -37.16 11.67
N LEU A 299 36.70 -36.59 10.75
CA LEU A 299 36.22 -35.97 9.52
C LEU A 299 36.43 -36.84 8.27
N SER A 300 36.85 -38.11 8.42
CA SER A 300 37.09 -39.01 7.29
C SER A 300 35.84 -39.26 6.43
N PHE A 301 34.63 -39.11 7.00
CA PHE A 301 33.38 -39.21 6.24
C PHE A 301 33.19 -38.08 5.20
N LEU A 302 33.95 -36.98 5.30
CA LEU A 302 33.95 -35.88 4.33
C LEU A 302 34.92 -36.13 3.16
N GLU A 303 35.65 -37.24 3.14
CA GLU A 303 36.57 -37.58 2.04
C GLU A 303 35.92 -37.58 0.64
N PRO A 304 34.68 -38.11 0.45
CA PRO A 304 34.00 -38.02 -0.85
C PRO A 304 33.78 -36.57 -1.31
N LEU A 305 33.57 -35.65 -0.36
CA LEU A 305 33.41 -34.23 -0.62
C LEU A 305 34.70 -33.60 -1.16
N VAL A 306 35.85 -34.03 -0.62
CA VAL A 306 37.17 -33.61 -1.09
C VAL A 306 37.43 -34.13 -2.51
N ALA A 307 36.99 -35.34 -2.85
CA ALA A 307 37.10 -35.86 -4.22
C ALA A 307 36.30 -34.99 -5.23
N ILE A 308 35.10 -34.56 -4.85
CA ILE A 308 34.27 -33.64 -5.64
C ILE A 308 34.98 -32.28 -5.78
N LEU A 309 35.57 -31.76 -4.71
CA LEU A 309 36.34 -30.51 -4.75
C LEU A 309 37.52 -30.60 -5.73
N LEU A 310 38.24 -31.72 -5.78
CA LEU A 310 39.36 -31.91 -6.71
C LEU A 310 38.89 -31.88 -8.17
N ILE A 311 37.74 -32.50 -8.46
CA ILE A 311 37.12 -32.44 -9.79
C ILE A 311 36.73 -30.99 -10.12
N TYR A 312 36.06 -30.31 -9.18
CA TYR A 312 35.66 -28.91 -9.34
C TYR A 312 36.85 -27.98 -9.61
N ARG A 313 37.98 -28.16 -8.91
CA ARG A 313 39.20 -27.35 -9.14
C ARG A 313 40.00 -27.74 -10.38
N SER A 314 39.78 -28.94 -10.94
CA SER A 314 40.44 -29.36 -12.19
C SER A 314 39.90 -28.64 -13.42
N LEU A 315 38.67 -28.11 -13.33
CA LEU A 315 38.01 -27.40 -14.42
C LEU A 315 38.31 -25.90 -14.31
N PRO A 316 38.89 -25.27 -15.35
CA PRO A 316 39.07 -23.83 -15.38
C PRO A 316 37.69 -23.14 -15.40
N PHE A 317 37.56 -22.03 -14.66
CA PHE A 317 36.31 -21.26 -14.54
C PHE A 317 35.12 -22.03 -13.95
N SER A 318 35.33 -23.15 -13.27
CA SER A 318 34.26 -23.96 -12.68
C SER A 318 33.31 -23.18 -11.78
N GLY A 319 33.85 -22.30 -10.92
CA GLY A 319 33.04 -21.40 -10.09
C GLY A 319 32.16 -20.46 -10.90
N LEU A 320 32.68 -19.85 -11.98
CA LEU A 320 31.88 -18.99 -12.86
C LEU A 320 30.80 -19.78 -13.62
N ILE A 321 31.13 -20.98 -14.11
CA ILE A 321 30.18 -21.84 -14.81
C ILE A 321 29.02 -22.22 -13.87
N LEU A 322 29.34 -22.62 -12.64
CA LEU A 322 28.33 -22.99 -11.66
C LEU A 322 27.50 -21.78 -11.23
N PHE A 323 28.14 -20.64 -10.99
CA PHE A 323 27.47 -19.36 -10.71
C PHE A 323 26.43 -19.01 -11.78
N PHE A 324 26.82 -18.97 -13.06
CA PHE A 324 25.89 -18.66 -14.14
C PHE A 324 24.82 -19.75 -14.31
N GLY A 325 25.16 -21.01 -14.10
CA GLY A 325 24.21 -22.12 -14.11
C GLY A 325 23.12 -21.96 -13.06
N LEU A 326 23.51 -21.74 -11.80
CA LEU A 326 22.56 -21.52 -10.70
C LEU A 326 21.69 -20.28 -10.94
N GLN A 327 22.29 -19.20 -11.47
CA GLN A 327 21.57 -17.97 -11.79
C GLN A 327 20.55 -18.15 -12.92
N TRP A 328 20.91 -18.92 -13.97
CA TRP A 328 20.00 -19.28 -15.06
C TRP A 328 18.82 -20.11 -14.54
N PHE A 329 19.10 -21.16 -13.75
CA PHE A 329 18.05 -22.02 -13.21
C PHE A 329 17.13 -21.26 -12.25
N ALA A 330 17.67 -20.36 -11.43
CA ALA A 330 16.87 -19.54 -10.51
C ALA A 330 15.92 -18.57 -11.22
N ALA A 331 16.22 -18.21 -12.47
CA ALA A 331 15.42 -17.29 -13.28
C ALA A 331 14.23 -17.96 -13.97
N LYS A 332 14.20 -19.30 -14.06
CA LYS A 332 13.09 -20.01 -14.70
C LYS A 332 11.84 -19.96 -13.83
N PRO A 333 10.67 -19.55 -14.37
CA PRO A 333 9.43 -19.46 -13.60
C PRO A 333 8.88 -20.86 -13.23
N GLU A 334 9.16 -21.88 -14.05
CA GLU A 334 8.75 -23.28 -13.86
C GLU A 334 9.38 -23.94 -12.61
N VAL A 335 10.53 -23.43 -12.15
CA VAL A 335 11.25 -24.00 -11.01
C VAL A 335 10.54 -23.59 -9.73
N ASN A 336 10.31 -24.55 -8.83
CA ASN A 336 9.58 -24.28 -7.59
C ASN A 336 10.23 -23.16 -6.76
N LYS A 337 9.41 -22.31 -6.13
CA LYS A 337 9.83 -21.21 -5.25
C LYS A 337 10.93 -21.60 -4.26
N LEU A 338 10.81 -22.77 -3.62
CA LEU A 338 11.80 -23.26 -2.65
C LEU A 338 13.17 -23.46 -3.29
N VAL A 339 13.21 -24.10 -4.46
CA VAL A 339 14.45 -24.34 -5.22
C VAL A 339 15.06 -23.03 -5.68
N ARG A 340 14.24 -22.11 -6.23
CA ARG A 340 14.69 -20.80 -6.69
C ARG A 340 15.24 -19.92 -5.57
N PHE A 341 14.63 -19.98 -4.38
CA PHE A 341 15.12 -19.28 -3.20
C PHE A 341 16.49 -19.82 -2.79
N ASN A 342 16.62 -21.13 -2.63
CA ASN A 342 17.87 -21.76 -2.23
C ASN A 342 19.00 -21.60 -3.26
N LEU A 343 18.67 -21.61 -4.56
CA LEU A 343 19.63 -21.31 -5.63
C LEU A 343 20.26 -19.92 -5.45
N ARG A 344 19.43 -18.89 -5.24
CA ARG A 344 19.92 -17.52 -5.02
C ARG A 344 20.67 -17.40 -3.70
N GLN A 345 20.17 -18.02 -2.63
CA GLN A 345 20.80 -17.94 -1.32
C GLN A 345 22.18 -18.59 -1.31
N ALA A 346 22.34 -19.74 -1.98
CA ALA A 346 23.63 -20.39 -2.13
C ALA A 346 24.62 -19.51 -2.91
N VAL A 347 24.17 -18.84 -3.98
CA VAL A 347 25.00 -17.88 -4.73
C VAL A 347 25.42 -16.68 -3.85
N ILE A 348 24.50 -16.13 -3.04
CA ILE A 348 24.85 -15.03 -2.14
C ILE A 348 25.86 -15.50 -1.09
N LEU A 349 25.69 -16.70 -0.53
CA LEU A 349 26.62 -17.27 0.45
C LEU A 349 28.01 -17.53 -0.17
N ASP A 350 28.05 -17.96 -1.43
CA ASP A 350 29.27 -18.16 -2.20
C ASP A 350 30.02 -16.83 -2.41
N ILE A 351 29.29 -15.78 -2.87
CA ILE A 351 29.84 -14.42 -2.97
C ILE A 351 30.31 -13.91 -1.60
N ALA A 352 29.59 -14.21 -0.52
CA ALA A 352 29.96 -13.76 0.82
C ALA A 352 31.34 -14.30 1.25
N MET A 353 31.73 -15.50 0.79
CA MET A 353 33.04 -16.09 1.06
C MET A 353 34.20 -15.41 0.33
N PHE A 354 33.90 -14.61 -0.70
CA PHE A 354 34.92 -13.80 -1.37
C PHE A 354 35.48 -12.70 -0.44
N PHE A 355 34.66 -12.14 0.47
CA PHE A 355 35.08 -11.03 1.34
C PHE A 355 36.18 -11.40 2.35
N PRO A 356 36.09 -12.51 3.11
CA PRO A 356 37.19 -12.92 3.98
C PRO A 356 38.51 -13.13 3.24
N SER A 357 38.44 -13.68 2.03
CA SER A 357 39.61 -13.92 1.18
C SER A 357 40.28 -12.61 0.76
N ILE A 358 39.50 -11.61 0.32
CA ILE A 358 40.01 -10.27 0.02
C ILE A 358 40.62 -9.63 1.27
N PHE A 359 39.95 -9.75 2.41
CA PHE A 359 40.43 -9.15 3.66
C PHE A 359 41.78 -9.74 4.10
N ALA A 360 41.92 -11.07 4.04
CA ALA A 360 43.19 -11.75 4.31
C ALA A 360 44.30 -11.31 3.33
N PHE A 361 43.97 -11.15 2.04
CA PHE A 361 44.90 -10.65 1.04
C PHE A 361 45.36 -9.22 1.33
N ILE A 362 44.44 -8.31 1.68
CA ILE A 362 44.76 -6.92 2.03
C ILE A 362 45.65 -6.87 3.28
N ILE A 363 45.31 -7.61 4.34
CA ILE A 363 46.11 -7.67 5.57
C ILE A 363 47.55 -8.10 5.25
N THR A 364 47.69 -9.18 4.48
CA THR A 364 49.01 -9.71 4.11
C THR A 364 49.79 -8.71 3.26
N SER A 365 49.11 -8.02 2.33
CA SER A 365 49.73 -7.02 1.45
C SER A 365 50.16 -5.75 2.20
N VAL A 366 49.39 -5.32 3.21
CA VAL A 366 49.66 -4.10 3.98
C VAL A 366 50.70 -4.33 5.07
N LEU A 367 50.63 -5.45 5.78
CA LEU A 367 51.51 -5.74 6.92
C LEU A 367 52.79 -6.50 6.53
N GLY A 368 52.85 -7.08 5.31
CA GLY A 368 54.02 -7.83 4.87
C GLY A 368 54.39 -8.96 5.84
N GLU A 369 55.66 -9.06 6.22
CA GLU A 369 56.16 -10.09 7.14
C GLU A 369 55.54 -10.02 8.55
N ASP A 370 55.08 -8.84 8.99
CA ASP A 370 54.43 -8.68 10.30
C ASP A 370 53.06 -9.37 10.37
N SER A 371 52.45 -9.70 9.23
CA SER A 371 51.20 -10.48 9.18
C SER A 371 51.32 -11.85 9.83
N ALA A 372 52.53 -12.43 9.89
CA ALA A 372 52.78 -13.71 10.55
C ALA A 372 52.44 -13.68 12.06
N LYS A 373 52.53 -12.52 12.71
CA LYS A 373 52.12 -12.34 14.12
C LYS A 373 50.62 -12.52 14.32
N LEU A 374 49.83 -12.32 13.25
CA LEU A 374 48.38 -12.51 13.26
C LEU A 374 47.96 -13.94 12.91
N ALA A 375 48.89 -14.86 12.60
CA ALA A 375 48.58 -16.22 12.19
C ALA A 375 47.64 -16.96 13.17
N PRO A 376 47.82 -16.91 14.50
CA PRO A 376 46.89 -17.57 15.44
C PRO A 376 45.46 -17.00 15.35
N LEU A 377 45.34 -15.68 15.17
CA LEU A 377 44.04 -15.03 15.01
C LEU A 377 43.41 -15.40 13.66
N ALA A 378 44.19 -15.41 12.59
CA ALA A 378 43.73 -15.80 11.26
C ALA A 378 43.22 -17.25 11.24
N THR A 379 43.89 -18.17 11.93
CA THR A 379 43.42 -19.56 12.10
C THR A 379 42.05 -19.61 12.77
N VAL A 380 41.87 -18.90 13.89
CA VAL A 380 40.58 -18.85 14.60
C VAL A 380 39.49 -18.23 13.72
N CYS A 381 39.79 -17.15 13.00
CA CYS A 381 38.84 -16.52 12.09
C CYS A 381 38.41 -17.49 10.97
N ASN A 382 39.35 -18.21 10.37
CA ASN A 382 39.06 -19.20 9.33
C ASN A 382 38.18 -20.34 9.84
N ASP A 383 38.47 -20.87 11.03
CA ASP A 383 37.66 -21.91 11.67
C ASP A 383 36.23 -21.41 11.94
N VAL A 384 36.08 -20.18 12.45
CA VAL A 384 34.76 -19.57 12.70
C VAL A 384 33.98 -19.38 11.40
N ILE A 385 34.61 -18.92 10.33
CA ILE A 385 33.99 -18.78 9.01
C ILE A 385 33.50 -20.14 8.52
N PHE A 386 34.35 -21.16 8.56
CA PHE A 386 34.01 -22.50 8.11
C PHE A 386 32.82 -23.09 8.90
N VAL A 387 32.88 -23.04 10.24
CA VAL A 387 31.80 -23.54 11.09
C VAL A 387 30.50 -22.78 10.84
N THR A 388 30.57 -21.47 10.60
CA THR A 388 29.41 -20.64 10.30
C THR A 388 28.78 -21.05 8.96
N VAL A 389 29.58 -21.28 7.91
CA VAL A 389 29.06 -21.78 6.62
C VAL A 389 28.41 -23.13 6.79
N VAL A 390 29.05 -24.07 7.48
CA VAL A 390 28.50 -25.40 7.74
C VAL A 390 27.17 -25.29 8.49
N ALA A 391 27.08 -24.43 9.51
CA ALA A 391 25.84 -24.19 10.24
C ALA A 391 24.74 -23.60 9.33
N CYS A 392 25.09 -22.63 8.47
CA CYS A 392 24.16 -22.05 7.50
C CYS A 392 23.63 -23.10 6.52
N VAL A 393 24.51 -23.96 5.99
CA VAL A 393 24.15 -25.04 5.05
C VAL A 393 23.27 -26.08 5.74
N LEU A 394 23.62 -26.51 6.96
CA LEU A 394 22.81 -27.48 7.72
C LEU A 394 21.43 -26.93 8.05
N TYR A 395 21.35 -25.66 8.44
CA TYR A 395 20.07 -24.98 8.64
C TYR A 395 19.25 -24.99 7.35
N SER A 396 19.84 -24.59 6.22
CA SER A 396 19.13 -24.59 4.94
C SER A 396 18.66 -25.97 4.50
N ILE A 397 19.44 -27.02 4.75
CA ILE A 397 19.06 -28.40 4.50
C ILE A 397 17.85 -28.79 5.35
N ALA A 398 17.90 -28.51 6.65
CA ALA A 398 16.81 -28.85 7.57
C ALA A 398 15.51 -28.11 7.21
N SER A 399 15.57 -26.81 6.92
CA SER A 399 14.42 -26.03 6.47
C SER A 399 13.84 -26.56 5.15
N SER A 400 14.71 -26.89 4.20
CA SER A 400 14.30 -27.42 2.89
C SER A 400 13.65 -28.80 2.99
N ALA A 401 14.11 -29.66 3.90
CA ALA A 401 13.48 -30.95 4.17
C ALA A 401 12.04 -30.80 4.67
N ILE A 402 11.78 -29.79 5.50
CA ILE A 402 10.43 -29.45 5.98
C ILE A 402 9.61 -28.77 4.88
N GLY A 403 10.26 -28.18 3.87
CA GLY A 403 9.62 -27.44 2.78
C GLY A 403 9.41 -25.96 3.10
N VAL A 404 10.13 -25.46 4.11
CA VAL A 404 10.10 -24.06 4.53
C VAL A 404 11.30 -23.34 3.93
N LEU A 405 11.09 -22.09 3.51
CA LEU A 405 12.15 -21.24 3.02
C LEU A 405 13.16 -20.95 4.16
N PRO A 406 14.47 -21.16 3.97
CA PRO A 406 15.49 -20.85 4.97
C PRO A 406 15.76 -19.35 5.11
N GLU A 407 14.76 -18.63 5.64
CA GLU A 407 14.77 -17.18 5.77
C GLU A 407 15.57 -16.67 6.97
N SER A 408 15.86 -17.53 7.95
CA SER A 408 16.51 -17.10 9.21
C SER A 408 18.04 -16.98 9.11
N LEU A 409 18.62 -17.10 7.91
CA LEU A 409 20.03 -16.78 7.72
C LEU A 409 20.22 -15.25 7.88
N PRO A 410 21.06 -14.77 8.82
CA PRO A 410 21.26 -13.34 9.08
C PRO A 410 21.60 -12.57 7.81
N ILE A 411 21.03 -11.38 7.58
CA ILE A 411 21.20 -10.48 6.41
C ILE A 411 20.91 -11.15 5.04
N LEU A 412 21.51 -12.29 4.73
CA LEU A 412 21.40 -13.10 3.51
C LEU A 412 19.97 -13.55 3.22
N GLY A 413 19.23 -14.03 4.23
CA GLY A 413 17.82 -14.42 4.06
C GLY A 413 16.94 -13.23 3.71
N LYS A 414 17.19 -12.06 4.34
CA LYS A 414 16.46 -10.82 4.06
C LYS A 414 16.79 -10.25 2.68
N MET A 415 18.06 -10.22 2.28
CA MET A 415 18.48 -9.77 0.94
C MET A 415 17.91 -10.64 -0.17
N ASN A 416 17.84 -11.96 0.06
CA ASN A 416 17.23 -12.87 -0.91
C ASN A 416 15.70 -12.65 -1.02
N ARG A 417 15.05 -12.35 0.10
CA ARG A 417 13.62 -11.99 0.16
C ARG A 417 13.33 -10.67 -0.55
N GLU A 418 14.14 -9.65 -0.32
CA GLU A 418 14.00 -8.36 -1.00
C GLU A 418 14.30 -8.48 -2.50
N SER A 419 15.26 -9.31 -2.90
CA SER A 419 15.51 -9.57 -4.34
C SER A 419 14.41 -10.39 -5.00
N THR A 420 13.68 -11.22 -4.26
CA THR A 420 12.52 -11.94 -4.78
C THR A 420 11.32 -11.01 -4.87
N ARG A 421 11.04 -10.23 -3.80
CA ARG A 421 10.00 -9.19 -3.80
C ARG A 421 10.23 -8.06 -4.80
N ALA A 422 11.44 -7.52 -4.95
CA ALA A 422 11.69 -6.43 -5.90
C ALA A 422 11.42 -6.85 -7.35
N LYS A 423 11.61 -8.14 -7.69
CA LYS A 423 11.25 -8.67 -9.01
C LYS A 423 9.75 -9.01 -9.14
N GLU A 424 9.06 -9.21 -8.02
CA GLU A 424 7.60 -9.37 -7.95
C GLU A 424 6.92 -7.97 -8.03
N ASP A 425 7.40 -6.98 -7.27
CA ASP A 425 6.94 -5.59 -7.22
C ASP A 425 7.22 -4.80 -8.51
N ASP A 426 8.27 -5.12 -9.27
CA ASP A 426 8.47 -4.53 -10.61
C ASP A 426 7.39 -5.00 -11.62
N GLY A 427 6.57 -5.99 -11.25
CA GLY A 427 5.32 -6.36 -11.92
C GLY A 427 4.04 -5.91 -11.18
N GLU A 428 4.16 -5.33 -9.98
CA GLU A 428 3.03 -4.99 -9.07
C GLU A 428 2.99 -3.50 -8.68
N LYS A 429 3.88 -2.66 -9.25
CA LYS A 429 3.79 -1.19 -9.12
C LYS A 429 2.77 -0.61 -10.09
N ASP A 430 1.48 -0.75 -9.75
CA ASP A 430 0.51 0.33 -10.01
C ASP A 430 -0.62 0.43 -8.97
N ASP A 431 -0.62 -0.37 -7.89
CA ASP A 431 -1.74 -0.37 -6.96
C ASP A 431 -1.28 0.00 -5.54
N GLY A 432 -1.51 1.26 -5.16
CA GLY A 432 -1.74 1.61 -3.76
C GLY A 432 -0.76 2.56 -3.10
N GLU A 433 -0.90 3.85 -3.38
CA GLU A 433 -0.66 4.87 -2.35
C GLU A 433 -1.63 6.04 -2.54
N LYS A 434 -2.83 5.92 -1.94
CA LYS A 434 -3.70 7.06 -1.59
C LYS A 434 -4.74 6.67 -0.53
N SER A 435 -4.30 6.73 0.71
CA SER A 435 -5.06 6.95 1.96
C SER A 435 -3.96 6.99 3.02
N ASP A 436 -3.59 8.15 3.56
CA ASP A 436 -4.42 8.98 4.43
C ASP A 436 -4.02 10.46 4.33
N GLU A 437 -4.98 11.34 4.07
CA GLU A 437 -5.14 12.68 4.68
C GLU A 437 -6.52 13.27 4.36
#